data_AF-A0A522WBU2-F1
#
_entry.id   AF-A0A522WBU2-F1
#
_cell.length_a   1.000
_cell.length_b   1.000
_cell.length_c   1.000
_cell.angle_alpha   90.00
_cell.angle_beta   90.00
_cell.angle_gamma   90.00
#
_symmetry.space_group_name_H-M   'P 1'
#
loop_
_entity.id
_entity.type
_entity.pdbx_description
1 polymer ?
#
loop_
_entity_poly.entity_id
_entity_poly.type
_entity_poly.pdbx_seq_one_letter_code
_entity_poly.pdbx_strand_id
1 'polypeptide(L)'
;MAERGKFLLGLGLLGAYILLEWLEYGFGQAPLGITPWDPSIGVMVAALLLGGLEFLPVVLIGEMGAAIITSGFPLPLGPALAESVLVMANWGLAAAFLRRHIDTRLKSQYDLFIFILVTALVALTCAMGQLAIVWAGGTPPPSAVVGPALARGWVGGMIGVMVVTPVLLVHRQPFHRPSPRALGEITLQILVTAAVLRLIFAAPATDGLQLFYLLFLPGTWVAARFGLRGAVLINLVMQIGVAVAFTLAVADTDSVTGNQFRMLALSLSTLFLGAAVSERRRFEADLRERQDQLARYSRLSTVGEMAAALAHELNQPLSATLT
;
A
#
# COMPACT_ATOMS: atom_id res chain seq x y z
N MET A 1 -7.45 -15.13 22.88
CA MET A 1 -8.30 -14.19 22.10
C MET A 1 -7.55 -13.54 20.93
N ALA A 2 -6.29 -13.13 21.08
CA ALA A 2 -5.50 -12.53 20.00
C ALA A 2 -5.26 -13.46 18.79
N GLU A 3 -5.09 -14.77 19.00
CA GLU A 3 -4.90 -15.74 17.91
C GLU A 3 -6.15 -15.99 17.07
N ARG A 4 -7.33 -16.12 17.71
CA ARG A 4 -8.61 -16.25 16.98
C ARG A 4 -8.91 -15.03 16.09
N GLY A 5 -8.57 -13.82 16.56
CA GLY A 5 -8.74 -12.61 15.76
C GLY A 5 -7.82 -12.55 14.53
N LYS A 6 -6.56 -12.99 14.68
CA LYS A 6 -5.62 -13.11 13.56
C LYS A 6 -6.06 -14.16 12.55
N PHE A 7 -6.55 -15.30 13.02
CA PHE A 7 -7.05 -16.38 12.18
C PHE A 7 -8.28 -15.95 11.36
N LEU A 8 -9.25 -15.27 11.99
CA LEU A 8 -10.43 -14.74 11.31
C LEU A 8 -10.10 -13.62 10.30
N LEU A 9 -9.16 -12.72 10.65
CA LEU A 9 -8.66 -11.72 9.71
C LEU A 9 -7.98 -12.38 8.51
N GLY A 10 -7.19 -13.41 8.78
CA GLY A 10 -6.55 -14.23 7.77
C GLY A 10 -7.52 -14.91 6.81
N LEU A 11 -8.56 -15.55 7.35
CA LEU A 11 -9.66 -16.15 6.57
C LEU A 11 -10.43 -15.09 5.77
N GLY A 12 -10.64 -13.90 6.32
CA GLY A 12 -11.29 -12.80 5.61
C GLY A 12 -10.45 -12.27 4.45
N LEU A 13 -9.14 -12.10 4.65
CA LEU A 13 -8.19 -11.71 3.60
C LEU A 13 -8.07 -12.80 2.52
N LEU A 14 -8.10 -14.07 2.92
CA LEU A 14 -8.16 -15.19 1.99
C LEU A 14 -9.44 -15.18 1.15
N GLY A 15 -10.60 -15.00 1.79
CA GLY A 15 -11.88 -14.89 1.09
C GLY A 15 -11.88 -13.73 0.10
N ALA A 16 -11.27 -12.59 0.48
CA ALA A 16 -11.10 -11.45 -0.41
C ALA A 16 -10.15 -11.76 -1.58
N TYR A 17 -9.04 -12.45 -1.34
CA TYR A 17 -8.10 -12.88 -2.39
C TYR A 17 -8.79 -13.78 -3.42
N ILE A 18 -9.45 -14.86 -2.98
CA ILE A 18 -10.16 -15.80 -3.88
C ILE A 18 -11.28 -15.08 -4.63
N LEU A 19 -12.01 -14.20 -3.95
CA LEU A 19 -13.08 -13.43 -4.58
C LEU A 19 -12.53 -12.50 -5.67
N LEU A 20 -11.39 -11.84 -5.43
CA LEU A 20 -10.76 -10.97 -6.42
C LEU A 20 -10.28 -11.76 -7.63
N GLU A 21 -9.61 -12.90 -7.44
CA GLU A 21 -9.23 -13.77 -8.55
C GLU A 21 -10.44 -14.28 -9.33
N TRP A 22 -11.52 -14.65 -8.64
CA TRP A 22 -12.76 -15.06 -9.30
C TRP A 22 -13.43 -13.91 -10.05
N LEU A 23 -13.38 -12.68 -9.53
CA LEU A 23 -13.90 -11.50 -10.24
C LEU A 23 -13.05 -11.15 -11.46
N GLU A 24 -11.74 -11.35 -11.39
CA GLU A 24 -10.78 -11.06 -12.46
C GLU A 24 -10.85 -12.08 -13.59
N TYR A 25 -10.97 -13.36 -13.26
CA TYR A 25 -10.82 -14.46 -14.22
C TYR A 25 -12.11 -15.28 -14.43
N GLY A 26 -13.06 -15.25 -13.49
CA GLY A 26 -14.29 -16.05 -13.51
C GLY A 26 -15.43 -15.47 -14.35
N PHE A 27 -15.49 -14.15 -14.52
CA PHE A 27 -16.33 -13.53 -15.55
C PHE A 27 -15.57 -13.58 -16.87
N GLY A 28 -15.74 -14.70 -17.57
CA GLY A 28 -15.03 -15.10 -18.78
C GLY A 28 -14.47 -13.92 -19.55
N GLN A 29 -13.13 -13.80 -19.48
CA GLN A 29 -12.33 -12.70 -19.99
C GLN A 29 -13.08 -11.36 -19.93
N ALA A 30 -12.79 -10.52 -18.92
CA ALA A 30 -12.93 -9.08 -19.11
C ALA A 30 -12.53 -8.77 -20.57
N PRO A 31 -13.35 -8.06 -21.39
CA PRO A 31 -13.32 -8.12 -22.86
C PRO A 31 -11.96 -7.92 -23.57
N LEU A 32 -10.90 -7.66 -22.82
CA LEU A 32 -9.54 -7.37 -23.25
C LEU A 32 -8.47 -8.35 -22.72
N GLY A 33 -8.78 -9.30 -21.81
CA GLY A 33 -7.77 -10.27 -21.30
C GLY A 33 -6.54 -9.63 -20.63
N ILE A 34 -6.58 -8.33 -20.31
CA ILE A 34 -5.50 -7.59 -19.65
C ILE A 34 -6.09 -6.80 -18.48
N THR A 35 -5.80 -7.25 -17.26
CA THR A 35 -6.04 -6.45 -16.05
C THR A 35 -4.90 -5.42 -15.91
N PRO A 36 -5.19 -4.11 -15.74
CA PRO A 36 -4.14 -3.08 -15.60
C PRO A 36 -3.24 -3.28 -14.37
N TRP A 37 -3.71 -4.04 -13.40
CA TRP A 37 -3.08 -4.34 -12.12
C TRP A 37 -3.78 -5.54 -11.50
N ASP A 38 -3.09 -6.23 -10.61
CA ASP A 38 -3.60 -7.42 -9.90
C ASP A 38 -3.74 -7.10 -8.39
N PRO A 39 -4.93 -6.70 -7.92
CA PRO A 39 -5.16 -6.40 -6.51
C PRO A 39 -5.06 -7.63 -5.60
N SER A 40 -5.19 -8.86 -6.13
CA SER A 40 -5.10 -10.09 -5.34
C SER A 40 -3.70 -10.22 -4.70
N ILE A 41 -2.64 -9.93 -5.46
CA ILE A 41 -1.24 -9.92 -4.96
C ILE A 41 -1.12 -8.98 -3.77
N GLY A 42 -1.77 -7.81 -3.81
CA GLY A 42 -1.71 -6.86 -2.71
C GLY A 42 -2.43 -7.32 -1.44
N VAL A 43 -3.54 -8.06 -1.56
CA VAL A 43 -4.22 -8.71 -0.42
C VAL A 43 -3.34 -9.82 0.16
N MET A 44 -2.76 -10.64 -0.70
CA MET A 44 -1.86 -11.73 -0.34
C MET A 44 -0.65 -11.23 0.47
N VAL A 45 0.05 -10.21 -0.03
CA VAL A 45 1.21 -9.62 0.66
C VAL A 45 0.79 -9.02 2.00
N ALA A 46 -0.37 -8.36 2.08
CA ALA A 46 -0.88 -7.87 3.34
C ALA A 46 -1.16 -9.00 4.34
N ALA A 47 -1.74 -10.11 3.89
CA ALA A 47 -1.99 -11.29 4.72
C ALA A 47 -0.68 -11.88 5.27
N LEU A 48 0.35 -12.02 4.44
CA LEU A 48 1.67 -12.52 4.86
C LEU A 48 2.36 -11.57 5.86
N LEU A 49 2.24 -10.25 5.67
CA LEU A 49 2.84 -9.26 6.58
C LEU A 49 2.10 -9.16 7.93
N LEU A 50 0.77 -9.29 7.93
CA LEU A 50 -0.07 -9.21 9.13
C LEU A 50 -0.13 -10.53 9.90
N GLY A 51 -0.34 -11.62 9.18
CA GLY A 51 -0.57 -12.97 9.70
C GLY A 51 0.70 -13.82 9.79
N GLY A 52 1.71 -13.53 8.98
CA GLY A 52 2.98 -14.25 8.96
C GLY A 52 3.03 -15.43 7.98
N LEU A 53 4.07 -16.25 8.09
CA LEU A 53 4.35 -17.35 7.16
C LEU A 53 3.37 -18.53 7.29
N GLU A 54 2.52 -18.52 8.31
CA GLU A 54 1.40 -19.48 8.46
C GLU A 54 0.39 -19.37 7.30
N PHE A 55 0.40 -18.25 6.57
CA PHE A 55 -0.43 -18.03 5.40
C PHE A 55 0.17 -18.59 4.10
N LEU A 56 1.38 -19.17 4.10
CA LEU A 56 1.98 -19.74 2.89
C LEU A 56 1.12 -20.84 2.21
N PRO A 57 0.54 -21.81 2.95
CA PRO A 57 -0.34 -22.81 2.33
C PRO A 57 -1.56 -22.18 1.67
N VAL A 58 -2.04 -21.08 2.24
CA VAL A 58 -3.18 -20.33 1.74
C VAL A 58 -2.85 -19.64 0.41
N VAL A 59 -1.66 -19.05 0.29
CA VAL A 59 -1.14 -18.52 -0.98
C VAL A 59 -1.12 -19.60 -2.04
N LEU A 60 -0.53 -20.76 -1.72
CA LEU A 60 -0.40 -21.87 -2.66
C LEU A 60 -1.76 -22.37 -3.16
N ILE A 61 -2.75 -22.51 -2.25
CA ILE A 61 -4.11 -22.92 -2.62
C ILE A 61 -4.78 -21.87 -3.49
N GLY A 62 -4.58 -20.60 -3.17
CA GLY A 62 -5.06 -19.46 -3.93
C GLY A 62 -4.59 -19.49 -5.38
N GLU A 63 -3.28 -19.44 -5.58
CA GLU A 63 -2.64 -19.46 -6.91
C GLU A 63 -3.03 -20.70 -7.73
N MET A 64 -3.16 -21.86 -7.08
CA MET A 64 -3.64 -23.07 -7.74
C MET A 64 -5.11 -22.95 -8.19
N GLY A 65 -5.94 -22.29 -7.38
CA GLY A 65 -7.32 -21.94 -7.72
C GLY A 65 -7.38 -21.00 -8.93
N ALA A 66 -6.56 -19.96 -8.94
CA ALA A 66 -6.38 -19.05 -10.07
C ALA A 66 -6.01 -19.79 -11.34
N ALA A 67 -5.06 -20.73 -11.25
CA ALA A 67 -4.61 -21.55 -12.38
C ALA A 67 -5.76 -22.40 -12.96
N ILE A 68 -6.62 -22.98 -12.09
CA ILE A 68 -7.81 -23.73 -12.51
C ILE A 68 -8.81 -22.83 -13.25
N ILE A 69 -9.06 -21.64 -12.73
CA ILE A 69 -10.04 -20.69 -13.31
C ILE A 69 -9.54 -20.19 -14.68
N THR A 70 -8.26 -19.86 -14.78
CA THR A 70 -7.65 -19.27 -15.98
C THR A 70 -7.42 -20.28 -17.10
N SER A 71 -6.86 -21.44 -16.77
CA SER A 71 -6.44 -22.44 -17.76
C SER A 71 -7.55 -23.43 -18.11
N GLY A 72 -8.59 -23.53 -17.27
CA GLY A 72 -9.64 -24.53 -17.42
C GLY A 72 -9.10 -25.97 -17.32
N PHE A 73 -9.91 -26.93 -17.73
CA PHE A 73 -9.53 -28.35 -17.78
C PHE A 73 -9.34 -28.82 -19.23
N PRO A 74 -8.26 -29.59 -19.52
CA PRO A 74 -7.27 -30.15 -18.59
C PRO A 74 -6.19 -29.14 -18.17
N LEU A 75 -5.94 -29.05 -16.85
CA LEU A 75 -4.93 -28.16 -16.28
C LEU A 75 -3.51 -28.74 -16.48
N PRO A 76 -2.56 -27.99 -17.08
CA PRO A 76 -1.16 -28.37 -17.08
C PRO A 76 -0.57 -28.27 -15.66
N LEU A 77 -0.71 -29.35 -14.88
CA LEU A 77 -0.35 -29.42 -13.46
C LEU A 77 1.10 -29.02 -13.17
N GLY A 78 2.05 -29.37 -14.04
CA GLY A 78 3.47 -29.06 -13.85
C GLY A 78 3.73 -27.55 -13.82
N PRO A 79 3.44 -26.82 -14.92
CA PRO A 79 3.54 -25.36 -14.97
C PRO A 79 2.71 -24.65 -13.88
N ALA A 80 1.47 -25.09 -13.65
CA ALA A 80 0.59 -24.48 -12.64
C ALA A 80 1.18 -24.58 -11.21
N LEU A 81 1.69 -25.77 -10.85
CA LEU A 81 2.35 -25.97 -9.56
C LEU A 81 3.66 -25.20 -9.46
N ALA A 82 4.46 -25.18 -10.53
CA ALA A 82 5.71 -24.42 -10.56
C ALA A 82 5.49 -22.92 -10.34
N GLU A 83 4.47 -22.34 -10.99
CA GLU A 83 4.09 -20.95 -10.82
C GLU A 83 3.59 -20.66 -9.40
N SER A 84 2.68 -21.49 -8.89
CA SER A 84 2.14 -21.32 -7.53
C SER A 84 3.24 -21.39 -6.47
N VAL A 85 4.19 -22.33 -6.61
CA VAL A 85 5.33 -22.47 -5.69
C VAL A 85 6.29 -21.29 -5.83
N LEU A 86 6.54 -20.81 -7.04
CA LEU A 86 7.39 -19.63 -7.30
C LEU A 86 6.82 -18.39 -6.59
N VAL A 87 5.53 -18.10 -6.79
CA VAL A 87 4.84 -16.96 -6.17
C VAL A 87 4.85 -17.08 -4.64
N MET A 88 4.47 -18.25 -4.12
CA MET A 88 4.49 -18.55 -2.68
C MET A 88 5.89 -18.33 -2.07
N ALA A 89 6.94 -18.88 -2.69
CA ALA A 89 8.31 -18.77 -2.18
C ALA A 89 8.81 -17.32 -2.22
N ASN A 90 8.62 -16.63 -3.34
CA ASN A 90 9.08 -15.25 -3.52
C ASN A 90 8.44 -14.30 -2.52
N TRP A 91 7.10 -14.26 -2.44
CA TRP A 91 6.40 -13.39 -1.51
C TRP A 91 6.54 -13.83 -0.05
N GLY A 92 6.69 -15.13 0.19
CA GLY A 92 7.02 -15.68 1.49
C GLY A 92 8.35 -15.16 2.05
N LEU A 93 9.42 -15.27 1.25
CA LEU A 93 10.74 -14.75 1.59
C LEU A 93 10.72 -13.23 1.76
N ALA A 94 10.02 -12.52 0.87
CA ALA A 94 9.83 -11.08 0.96
C ALA A 94 9.16 -10.68 2.28
N ALA A 95 8.08 -11.37 2.65
CA ALA A 95 7.37 -11.11 3.89
C ALA A 95 8.22 -11.45 5.13
N ALA A 96 8.97 -12.55 5.11
CA ALA A 96 9.90 -12.90 6.18
C ALA A 96 10.97 -11.81 6.37
N PHE A 97 11.54 -11.31 5.27
CA PHE A 97 12.51 -10.23 5.29
C PHE A 97 11.89 -8.93 5.81
N LEU A 98 10.78 -8.48 5.24
CA LEU A 98 10.15 -7.20 5.58
C LEU A 98 9.70 -7.16 7.05
N ARG A 99 9.10 -8.25 7.56
CA ARG A 99 8.66 -8.31 8.97
C ARG A 99 9.82 -8.18 9.97
N ARG A 100 11.05 -8.49 9.55
CA ARG A 100 12.25 -8.38 10.40
C ARG A 100 12.93 -7.01 10.29
N HIS A 101 12.80 -6.31 9.16
CA HIS A 101 13.60 -5.13 8.85
C HIS A 101 12.84 -3.80 8.84
N ILE A 102 11.50 -3.81 8.79
CA ILE A 102 10.68 -2.58 8.76
C ILE A 102 9.53 -2.61 9.77
N ASP A 103 9.06 -1.44 10.19
CA ASP A 103 7.73 -1.33 10.83
C ASP A 103 6.67 -1.53 9.73
N THR A 104 5.99 -2.67 9.76
CA THR A 104 4.90 -3.02 8.82
C THR A 104 3.71 -2.05 8.83
N ARG A 105 3.67 -1.05 9.72
CA ARG A 105 2.71 0.07 9.65
C ARG A 105 3.18 1.20 8.73
N LEU A 106 4.35 1.03 8.08
CA LEU A 106 4.96 1.96 7.14
C LEU A 106 5.07 3.37 7.74
N LYS A 107 5.57 3.46 8.99
CA LYS A 107 5.56 4.75 9.68
C LYS A 107 6.52 5.70 8.97
N SER A 108 7.78 5.30 8.77
CA SER A 108 8.82 6.16 8.20
C SER A 108 8.91 6.05 6.67
N GLN A 109 9.54 7.05 6.04
CA GLN A 109 9.95 6.99 4.64
C GLN A 109 10.93 5.84 4.40
N TYR A 110 11.76 5.48 5.38
CA TYR A 110 12.65 4.31 5.30
C TYR A 110 11.86 3.00 5.17
N ASP A 111 10.85 2.80 6.03
CA ASP A 111 9.99 1.61 5.97
C ASP A 111 9.30 1.48 4.61
N LEU A 112 8.78 2.60 4.10
CA LEU A 112 8.13 2.66 2.79
C LEU A 112 9.13 2.39 1.64
N PHE A 113 10.32 2.97 1.71
CA PHE A 113 11.35 2.78 0.69
C PHE A 113 11.80 1.30 0.60
N ILE A 114 12.10 0.67 1.74
CA ILE A 114 12.46 -0.74 1.76
C ILE A 114 11.30 -1.62 1.30
N PHE A 115 10.06 -1.30 1.70
CA PHE A 115 8.88 -1.99 1.20
C PHE A 115 8.75 -1.92 -0.32
N ILE A 116 8.91 -0.74 -0.91
CA ILE A 116 8.87 -0.53 -2.38
C ILE A 116 10.01 -1.30 -3.06
N LEU A 117 11.24 -1.21 -2.54
CA LEU A 117 12.41 -1.85 -3.13
C LEU A 117 12.26 -3.37 -3.15
N VAL A 118 11.86 -3.98 -2.02
CA VAL A 118 11.64 -5.43 -1.94
C VAL A 118 10.51 -5.84 -2.88
N THR A 119 9.40 -5.08 -2.93
CA THR A 119 8.30 -5.36 -3.85
C THR A 119 8.77 -5.32 -5.31
N ALA A 120 9.60 -4.32 -5.68
CA ALA A 120 10.12 -4.19 -7.04
C ALA A 120 11.02 -5.35 -7.44
N LEU A 121 11.89 -5.80 -6.53
CA LEU A 121 12.74 -6.96 -6.77
C LEU A 121 11.92 -8.25 -6.92
N VAL A 122 10.94 -8.44 -6.02
CA VAL A 122 10.10 -9.65 -5.99
C VAL A 122 9.16 -9.72 -7.18
N ALA A 123 8.52 -8.61 -7.56
CA ALA A 123 7.71 -8.54 -8.76
C ALA A 123 8.54 -8.88 -10.01
N LEU A 124 9.82 -8.47 -10.05
CA LEU A 124 10.70 -8.76 -11.17
C LEU A 124 11.07 -10.24 -11.21
N THR A 125 11.42 -10.84 -10.07
CA THR A 125 11.74 -12.28 -10.00
C THR A 125 10.53 -13.15 -10.32
N CYS A 126 9.32 -12.75 -9.92
CA CYS A 126 8.08 -13.43 -10.32
C CYS A 126 7.87 -13.33 -11.84
N ALA A 127 7.95 -12.14 -12.43
CA ALA A 127 7.74 -11.95 -13.87
C ALA A 127 8.79 -12.70 -14.72
N MET A 128 10.06 -12.72 -14.29
CA MET A 128 11.11 -13.53 -14.93
C MET A 128 10.85 -15.02 -14.80
N GLY A 129 10.42 -15.48 -13.63
CA GLY A 129 10.15 -16.90 -13.38
C GLY A 129 8.93 -17.40 -14.17
N GLN A 130 7.88 -16.60 -14.29
CA GLN A 130 6.73 -16.89 -15.16
C GLN A 130 7.16 -17.04 -16.62
N LEU A 131 7.97 -16.10 -17.13
CA LEU A 131 8.53 -16.23 -18.49
C LEU A 131 9.38 -17.48 -18.66
N ALA A 132 10.19 -17.84 -17.66
CA ALA A 132 11.01 -19.05 -17.68
C ALA A 132 10.17 -20.33 -17.70
N ILE A 133 9.05 -20.38 -16.97
CA ILE A 133 8.11 -21.51 -16.98
C ILE A 133 7.48 -21.66 -18.38
N VAL A 134 7.04 -20.56 -19.00
CA VAL A 134 6.51 -20.58 -20.39
C VAL A 134 7.59 -21.06 -21.36
N TRP A 135 8.83 -20.59 -21.19
CA TRP A 135 9.97 -21.02 -22.01
C TRP A 135 10.22 -22.53 -21.91
N ALA A 136 10.18 -23.07 -20.69
CA ALA A 136 10.37 -24.49 -20.41
C ALA A 136 9.20 -25.35 -20.94
N GLY A 137 8.02 -24.76 -21.13
CA GLY A 137 6.84 -25.40 -21.72
C GLY A 137 6.94 -25.72 -23.22
N GLY A 138 8.06 -25.40 -23.87
CA GLY A 138 8.37 -25.85 -25.24
C GLY A 138 7.95 -24.88 -26.36
N THR A 139 7.31 -23.75 -26.02
CA THR A 139 6.99 -22.68 -26.96
C THR A 139 7.57 -21.36 -26.47
N PRO A 140 8.87 -21.10 -26.75
CA PRO A 140 9.49 -19.85 -26.36
C PRO A 140 8.74 -18.67 -27.01
N PRO A 141 8.35 -17.63 -26.24
CA PRO A 141 7.67 -16.49 -26.83
C PRO A 141 8.64 -15.74 -27.76
N PRO A 142 8.13 -15.08 -28.82
CA PRO A 142 8.95 -14.27 -29.70
C PRO A 142 9.72 -13.21 -28.92
N SER A 143 10.97 -12.92 -29.31
CA SER A 143 11.85 -11.97 -28.61
C SER A 143 11.23 -10.57 -28.45
N ALA A 144 10.41 -10.16 -29.43
CA ALA A 144 9.67 -8.90 -29.40
C ALA A 144 8.64 -8.81 -28.25
N VAL A 145 8.15 -9.94 -27.73
CA VAL A 145 7.12 -9.99 -26.68
C VAL A 145 7.72 -10.10 -25.28
N VAL A 146 8.95 -10.62 -25.16
CA VAL A 146 9.60 -10.86 -23.86
C VAL A 146 9.72 -9.58 -23.03
N GLY A 147 10.25 -8.51 -23.61
CA GLY A 147 10.43 -7.23 -22.92
C GLY A 147 9.10 -6.63 -22.44
N PRO A 148 8.10 -6.45 -23.33
CA PRO A 148 6.77 -5.99 -22.94
C PRO A 148 6.08 -6.90 -21.90
N ALA A 149 6.20 -8.22 -22.01
CA ALA A 149 5.62 -9.15 -21.05
C ALA A 149 6.27 -9.01 -19.66
N LEU A 150 7.59 -8.91 -19.60
CA LEU A 150 8.33 -8.67 -18.36
C LEU A 150 7.93 -7.33 -17.72
N ALA A 151 7.85 -6.26 -18.52
CA ALA A 151 7.44 -4.94 -18.07
C ALA A 151 6.01 -4.96 -17.51
N ARG A 152 5.07 -5.58 -18.22
CA ARG A 152 3.67 -5.69 -17.77
C ARG A 152 3.56 -6.49 -16.46
N GLY A 153 4.20 -7.65 -16.37
CA GLY A 153 4.19 -8.46 -15.14
C GLY A 153 4.81 -7.71 -13.95
N TRP A 154 5.93 -7.03 -14.19
CA TRP A 154 6.61 -6.24 -13.17
C TRP A 154 5.77 -5.06 -12.68
N VAL A 155 5.26 -4.23 -13.59
CA VAL A 155 4.46 -3.05 -13.21
C VAL A 155 3.12 -3.48 -12.60
N GLY A 156 2.48 -4.53 -13.14
CA GLY A 156 1.24 -5.08 -12.61
C GLY A 156 1.39 -5.54 -11.15
N GLY A 157 2.43 -6.31 -10.85
CA GLY A 157 2.75 -6.73 -9.48
C GLY A 157 3.06 -5.56 -8.55
N MET A 158 3.79 -4.56 -9.04
CA MET A 158 4.08 -3.34 -8.28
C MET A 158 2.81 -2.55 -7.93
N ILE A 159 1.92 -2.30 -8.89
CA ILE A 159 0.67 -1.56 -8.64
C ILE A 159 -0.22 -2.37 -7.69
N GLY A 160 -0.40 -3.67 -7.94
CA GLY A 160 -1.17 -4.57 -7.09
C GLY A 160 -0.83 -4.42 -5.61
N VAL A 161 0.46 -4.55 -5.29
CA VAL A 161 0.96 -4.40 -3.92
C VAL A 161 0.88 -2.96 -3.43
N MET A 162 1.36 -1.97 -4.18
CA MET A 162 1.42 -0.58 -3.71
C MET A 162 0.04 0.04 -3.48
N VAL A 163 -1.00 -0.47 -4.13
CA VAL A 163 -2.34 0.08 -4.00
C VAL A 163 -3.10 -0.58 -2.85
N VAL A 164 -3.09 -1.91 -2.75
CA VAL A 164 -3.90 -2.63 -1.76
C VAL A 164 -3.16 -2.82 -0.44
N THR A 165 -1.88 -3.23 -0.47
CA THR A 165 -1.16 -3.64 0.73
C THR A 165 -1.04 -2.50 1.75
N PRO A 166 -0.62 -1.26 1.39
CA PRO A 166 -0.54 -0.16 2.35
C PRO A 166 -1.87 0.19 3.01
N VAL A 167 -3.00 0.06 2.31
CA VAL A 167 -4.33 0.33 2.88
C VAL A 167 -4.59 -0.61 4.07
N LEU A 168 -4.37 -1.90 3.87
CA LEU A 168 -4.56 -2.95 4.87
C LEU A 168 -3.54 -2.86 6.02
N LEU A 169 -2.30 -2.45 5.71
CA LEU A 169 -1.25 -2.28 6.70
C LEU A 169 -1.43 -1.07 7.60
N VAL A 170 -1.92 0.05 7.05
CA VAL A 170 -2.06 1.34 7.74
C VAL A 170 -3.38 1.42 8.53
N HIS A 171 -4.48 0.88 7.99
CA HIS A 171 -5.81 0.92 8.60
C HIS A 171 -6.14 -0.34 9.42
N ARG A 172 -5.31 -0.63 10.42
CA ARG A 172 -5.55 -1.77 11.35
C ARG A 172 -6.57 -1.48 12.44
N GLN A 173 -6.87 -0.21 12.68
CA GLN A 173 -7.85 0.22 13.67
C GLN A 173 -9.15 0.63 12.96
N PRO A 174 -10.30 0.46 13.62
CA PRO A 174 -11.58 0.91 13.07
C PRO A 174 -11.50 2.39 12.67
N PHE A 175 -12.13 2.72 11.54
CA PHE A 175 -12.29 4.11 11.14
C PHE A 175 -13.06 4.86 12.23
N HIS A 176 -12.49 5.96 12.70
CA HIS A 176 -13.25 6.88 13.54
C HIS A 176 -14.30 7.57 12.67
N ARG A 177 -15.51 7.78 13.21
CA ARG A 177 -16.56 8.47 12.46
C ARG A 177 -16.06 9.87 12.07
N PRO A 178 -16.00 10.19 10.76
CA PRO A 178 -15.53 11.49 10.32
C PRO A 178 -16.48 12.59 10.83
N SER A 179 -15.92 13.75 11.16
CA SER A 179 -16.74 14.92 11.48
C SER A 179 -17.51 15.37 10.22
N PRO A 180 -18.66 16.07 10.35
CA PRO A 180 -19.42 16.54 9.18
C PRO A 180 -18.60 17.38 8.21
N ARG A 181 -17.65 18.19 8.73
CA ARG A 181 -16.71 18.96 7.89
C ARG A 181 -15.75 18.05 7.14
N ALA A 182 -15.21 17.02 7.79
CA ALA A 182 -14.35 16.04 7.13
C ALA A 182 -15.11 15.24 6.08
N LEU A 183 -16.39 14.93 6.31
CA LEU A 183 -17.24 14.26 5.33
C LEU A 183 -17.38 15.12 4.07
N GLY A 184 -17.65 16.42 4.22
CA GLY A 184 -17.70 17.35 3.08
C GLY A 184 -16.39 17.44 2.31
N GLU A 185 -15.25 17.44 3.02
CA GLU A 185 -13.92 17.44 2.39
C GLU A 185 -13.66 16.13 1.61
N ILE A 186 -14.02 14.97 2.18
CA ILE A 186 -13.92 13.65 1.50
C ILE A 186 -14.82 13.60 0.27
N THR A 187 -16.08 14.05 0.38
CA THR A 187 -17.01 14.10 -0.75
C THR A 187 -16.45 14.98 -1.87
N LEU A 188 -15.93 16.16 -1.54
CA LEU A 188 -15.30 17.04 -2.51
C LEU A 188 -14.10 16.38 -3.20
N GLN A 189 -13.26 15.65 -2.45
CA GLN A 189 -12.12 14.92 -3.02
C GLN A 189 -12.53 13.82 -3.99
N ILE A 190 -13.59 13.06 -3.66
CA ILE A 190 -14.15 12.04 -4.56
C ILE A 190 -14.70 12.70 -5.82
N LEU A 191 -15.45 13.80 -5.69
CA LEU A 191 -16.02 14.53 -6.83
C LEU A 191 -14.93 15.12 -7.74
N VAL A 192 -13.88 15.72 -7.17
CA VAL A 192 -12.74 16.25 -7.94
C VAL A 192 -12.02 15.10 -8.67
N THR A 193 -11.79 13.97 -7.99
CA THR A 193 -11.16 12.80 -8.62
C THR A 193 -11.99 12.28 -9.79
N ALA A 194 -13.31 12.15 -9.61
CA ALA A 194 -14.23 11.72 -10.65
C ALA A 194 -14.29 12.72 -11.84
N ALA A 195 -14.26 14.02 -11.56
CA ALA A 195 -14.22 15.05 -12.59
C ALA A 195 -12.91 15.02 -13.40
N VAL A 196 -11.78 14.83 -12.73
CA VAL A 196 -10.46 14.69 -13.39
C VAL A 196 -10.42 13.42 -14.24
N LEU A 197 -10.91 12.28 -13.73
CA LEU A 197 -11.00 11.04 -14.52
C LEU A 197 -11.89 11.24 -15.75
N ARG A 198 -13.07 11.85 -15.59
CA ARG A 198 -13.94 12.18 -16.72
C ARG A 198 -13.23 13.05 -17.75
N LEU A 199 -12.46 14.04 -17.32
CA LEU A 199 -11.70 14.91 -18.23
C LEU A 199 -10.61 14.14 -18.98
N ILE A 200 -9.84 13.30 -18.29
CA ILE A 200 -8.75 12.50 -18.87
C ILE A 200 -9.28 11.58 -19.98
N PHE A 201 -10.39 10.89 -19.74
CA PHE A 201 -10.94 9.90 -20.66
C PHE A 201 -11.95 10.47 -21.67
N ALA A 202 -12.41 11.71 -21.49
CA ALA A 202 -13.21 12.42 -22.49
C ALA A 202 -12.35 13.16 -23.53
N ALA A 203 -11.08 13.43 -23.22
CA ALA A 203 -10.15 14.06 -24.15
C ALA A 203 -9.71 13.08 -25.25
N PRO A 204 -9.38 13.57 -26.46
CA PRO A 204 -8.81 12.73 -27.51
C PRO A 204 -7.55 11.98 -27.04
N ALA A 205 -7.33 10.77 -27.56
CA ALA A 205 -6.25 9.87 -27.11
C ALA A 205 -4.83 10.49 -27.20
N THR A 206 -4.63 11.50 -28.04
CA THR A 206 -3.36 12.25 -28.14
C THR A 206 -3.08 13.13 -26.92
N ASP A 207 -4.13 13.68 -26.28
CA ASP A 207 -4.03 14.60 -25.15
C ASP A 207 -4.25 13.93 -23.79
N GLY A 208 -4.94 12.78 -23.77
CA GLY A 208 -5.17 11.99 -22.56
C GLY A 208 -3.87 11.63 -21.83
N LEU A 209 -2.75 11.53 -22.57
CA LEU A 209 -1.44 11.30 -21.98
C LEU A 209 -0.93 12.48 -21.13
N GLN A 210 -1.20 13.73 -21.49
CA GLN A 210 -0.76 14.88 -20.68
C GLN A 210 -1.71 15.15 -19.51
N LEU A 211 -3.00 14.83 -19.66
CA LEU A 211 -4.00 15.09 -18.63
C LEU A 211 -3.90 14.12 -17.43
N PHE A 212 -3.27 12.94 -17.60
CA PHE A 212 -3.09 12.00 -16.48
C PHE A 212 -2.38 12.63 -15.27
N TYR A 213 -1.48 13.58 -15.49
CA TYR A 213 -0.77 14.30 -14.43
C TYR A 213 -1.71 15.11 -13.51
N LEU A 214 -2.94 15.40 -13.94
CA LEU A 214 -3.94 16.05 -13.09
C LEU A 214 -4.37 15.18 -11.90
N LEU A 215 -4.23 13.84 -11.98
CA LEU A 215 -4.50 12.96 -10.83
C LEU A 215 -3.51 13.14 -9.68
N PHE A 216 -2.35 13.74 -9.92
CA PHE A 216 -1.43 14.11 -8.84
C PHE A 216 -2.02 15.24 -7.97
N LEU A 217 -2.94 16.06 -8.47
CA LEU A 217 -3.56 17.12 -7.68
C LEU A 217 -4.41 16.59 -6.51
N PRO A 218 -5.42 15.72 -6.71
CA PRO A 218 -6.16 15.14 -5.59
C PRO A 218 -5.26 14.26 -4.71
N GLY A 219 -4.32 13.50 -5.30
CA GLY A 219 -3.35 12.71 -4.54
C GLY A 219 -2.49 13.57 -3.60
N THR A 220 -1.92 14.66 -4.10
CA THR A 220 -1.10 15.58 -3.31
C THR A 220 -1.91 16.32 -2.26
N TRP A 221 -3.12 16.77 -2.59
CA TRP A 221 -4.01 17.45 -1.66
C TRP A 221 -4.35 16.56 -0.45
N VAL A 222 -4.80 15.32 -0.70
CA VAL A 222 -5.14 14.38 0.39
C VAL A 222 -3.90 13.98 1.18
N ALA A 223 -2.78 13.67 0.52
CA ALA A 223 -1.53 13.29 1.20
C ALA A 223 -1.00 14.43 2.09
N ALA A 224 -1.02 15.68 1.60
CA ALA A 224 -0.62 16.85 2.37
C ALA A 224 -1.54 17.11 3.57
N ARG A 225 -2.85 16.84 3.42
CA ARG A 225 -3.85 17.08 4.46
C ARG A 225 -3.90 16.01 5.53
N PHE A 226 -3.92 14.74 5.14
CA PHE A 226 -4.19 13.60 6.01
C PHE A 226 -2.98 12.68 6.21
N GLY A 227 -1.83 13.00 5.58
CA GLY A 227 -0.63 12.17 5.63
C GLY A 227 -0.83 10.82 4.95
N LEU A 228 -0.07 9.82 5.40
CA LEU A 228 -0.06 8.48 4.83
C LEU A 228 -1.43 7.79 4.90
N ARG A 229 -2.19 8.00 5.98
CA ARG A 229 -3.54 7.44 6.14
C ARG A 229 -4.49 7.89 5.03
N GLY A 230 -4.47 9.18 4.67
CA GLY A 230 -5.26 9.64 3.53
C GLY A 230 -4.66 9.18 2.20
N ALA A 231 -3.34 9.25 2.08
CA ALA A 231 -2.62 8.89 0.85
C ALA A 231 -2.94 7.47 0.37
N VAL A 232 -2.95 6.46 1.26
CA VAL A 232 -3.27 5.09 0.86
C VAL A 232 -4.72 4.95 0.37
N LEU A 233 -5.67 5.69 0.95
CA LEU A 233 -7.09 5.63 0.57
C LEU A 233 -7.35 6.34 -0.75
N ILE A 234 -6.83 7.56 -0.94
CA ILE A 234 -6.98 8.26 -2.22
C ILE A 234 -6.25 7.53 -3.33
N ASN A 235 -5.11 6.90 -3.04
CA ASN A 235 -4.42 6.05 -3.99
C ASN A 235 -5.33 4.90 -4.44
N LEU A 236 -5.94 4.16 -3.50
CA LEU A 236 -6.91 3.12 -3.84
C LEU A 236 -8.07 3.65 -4.70
N VAL A 237 -8.68 4.77 -4.31
CA VAL A 237 -9.80 5.37 -5.04
C VAL A 237 -9.39 5.80 -6.45
N MET A 238 -8.25 6.48 -6.59
CA MET A 238 -7.74 6.91 -7.90
C MET A 238 -7.43 5.71 -8.79
N GLN A 239 -6.84 4.64 -8.25
CA GLN A 239 -6.41 3.48 -9.04
C GLN A 239 -7.59 2.62 -9.47
N ILE A 240 -8.59 2.44 -8.60
CA ILE A 240 -9.88 1.84 -8.99
C ILE A 240 -10.56 2.72 -10.04
N GLY A 241 -10.58 4.04 -9.85
CA GLY A 241 -11.17 4.97 -10.80
C GLY A 241 -10.51 4.93 -12.17
N VAL A 242 -9.17 4.87 -12.23
CA VAL A 242 -8.42 4.67 -13.48
C VAL A 242 -8.74 3.31 -14.09
N ALA A 243 -8.74 2.23 -13.31
CA ALA A 243 -9.03 0.89 -13.82
C ALA A 243 -10.45 0.80 -14.43
N VAL A 244 -11.46 1.34 -13.74
CA VAL A 244 -12.84 1.38 -14.22
C VAL A 244 -12.97 2.28 -15.45
N ALA A 245 -12.34 3.46 -15.45
CA ALA A 245 -12.39 4.34 -16.61
C ALA A 245 -11.72 3.70 -17.83
N PHE A 246 -10.64 2.96 -17.62
CA PHE A 246 -9.94 2.23 -18.67
C PHE A 246 -10.82 1.14 -19.29
N THR A 247 -11.49 0.32 -18.48
CA THR A 247 -12.38 -0.74 -18.99
C THR A 247 -13.59 -0.20 -19.73
N LEU A 248 -14.07 1.00 -19.41
CA LEU A 248 -15.23 1.61 -20.06
C LEU A 248 -14.87 2.43 -21.31
N ALA A 249 -13.67 2.98 -21.40
CA ALA A 249 -13.31 3.97 -22.42
C ALA A 249 -12.25 3.49 -23.43
N VAL A 250 -11.47 2.45 -23.11
CA VAL A 250 -10.32 2.05 -23.94
C VAL A 250 -10.59 0.72 -24.63
N ALA A 251 -10.61 0.75 -25.97
CA ALA A 251 -10.79 -0.43 -26.82
C ALA A 251 -9.45 -1.05 -27.29
N ASP A 252 -8.32 -0.37 -27.07
CA ASP A 252 -7.02 -0.76 -27.61
C ASP A 252 -6.04 -1.25 -26.53
N THR A 253 -5.60 -2.49 -26.72
CA THR A 253 -4.80 -3.30 -25.80
C THR A 253 -3.35 -2.79 -25.64
N ASP A 254 -2.79 -2.15 -26.68
CA ASP A 254 -1.40 -1.67 -26.65
C ASP A 254 -1.21 -0.43 -25.77
N SER A 255 -2.29 0.32 -25.52
CA SER A 255 -2.28 1.50 -24.66
C SER A 255 -2.22 1.20 -23.16
N VAL A 256 -2.42 -0.06 -22.74
CA VAL A 256 -2.46 -0.46 -21.32
C VAL A 256 -1.09 -0.27 -20.66
N THR A 257 -0.02 -0.74 -21.29
CA THR A 257 1.34 -0.73 -20.71
C THR A 257 1.82 0.70 -20.45
N GLY A 258 1.52 1.63 -21.38
CA GLY A 258 1.88 3.04 -21.24
C GLY A 258 1.16 3.75 -20.09
N ASN A 259 -0.01 3.25 -19.68
CA ASN A 259 -0.79 3.79 -18.57
C ASN A 259 -0.39 3.19 -17.22
N GLN A 260 0.04 1.93 -17.18
CA GLN A 260 0.53 1.26 -15.97
C GLN A 260 1.71 2.00 -15.33
N PHE A 261 2.71 2.45 -16.11
CA PHE A 261 3.84 3.20 -15.55
C PHE A 261 3.42 4.52 -14.88
N ARG A 262 2.34 5.14 -15.36
CA ARG A 262 1.82 6.39 -14.80
C ARG A 262 1.03 6.13 -13.53
N MET A 263 0.24 5.06 -13.51
CA MET A 263 -0.42 4.54 -12.32
C MET A 263 0.61 4.24 -11.22
N LEU A 264 1.72 3.60 -11.58
CA LEU A 264 2.81 3.34 -10.65
C LEU A 264 3.44 4.64 -10.14
N ALA A 265 3.80 5.58 -11.03
CA ALA A 265 4.37 6.87 -10.65
C ALA A 265 3.44 7.66 -9.71
N LEU A 266 2.14 7.69 -10.00
CA LEU A 266 1.11 8.33 -9.18
C LEU A 266 1.02 7.66 -7.80
N SER A 267 1.00 6.32 -7.76
CA SER A 267 0.96 5.54 -6.53
C SER A 267 2.16 5.84 -5.65
N LEU A 268 3.37 5.67 -6.18
CA LEU A 268 4.61 5.90 -5.45
C LEU A 268 4.70 7.36 -4.95
N SER A 269 4.39 8.34 -5.78
CA SER A 269 4.46 9.75 -5.40
C SER A 269 3.47 10.11 -4.30
N THR A 270 2.23 9.60 -4.40
CA THR A 270 1.18 9.84 -3.40
C THR A 270 1.56 9.19 -2.07
N LEU A 271 2.06 7.95 -2.08
CA LEU A 271 2.49 7.23 -0.89
C LEU A 271 3.71 7.89 -0.24
N PHE A 272 4.74 8.26 -1.02
CA PHE A 272 5.92 8.94 -0.50
C PHE A 272 5.58 10.29 0.12
N LEU A 273 4.73 11.10 -0.54
CA LEU A 273 4.28 12.36 0.02
C LEU A 273 3.49 12.15 1.31
N GLY A 274 2.60 11.16 1.34
CA GLY A 274 1.86 10.78 2.54
C GLY A 274 2.77 10.38 3.69
N ALA A 275 3.76 9.53 3.43
CA ALA A 275 4.76 9.10 4.40
C ALA A 275 5.60 10.29 4.90
N ALA A 276 6.09 11.15 4.00
CA ALA A 276 6.86 12.34 4.34
C ALA A 276 6.08 13.28 5.28
N VAL A 277 4.81 13.56 4.94
CA VAL A 277 3.93 14.42 5.73
C VAL A 277 3.63 13.79 7.09
N SER A 278 3.35 12.49 7.13
CA SER A 278 3.11 11.78 8.39
C SER A 278 4.35 11.73 9.28
N GLU A 279 5.53 11.54 8.69
CA GLU A 279 6.80 11.51 9.41
C GLU A 279 7.16 12.86 9.98
N ARG A 280 7.09 13.92 9.17
CA ARG A 280 7.28 15.30 9.62
C ARG A 280 6.37 15.64 10.79
N ARG A 281 5.07 15.32 10.71
CA ARG A 281 4.10 15.60 11.79
C ARG A 281 4.43 14.84 13.08
N ARG A 282 4.95 13.61 12.99
CA ARG A 282 5.36 12.85 14.18
C ARG A 282 6.61 13.45 14.82
N PHE A 283 7.60 13.87 14.04
CA PHE A 283 8.77 14.56 14.58
C PHE A 283 8.40 15.91 15.20
N GLU A 284 7.51 16.68 14.57
CA GLU A 284 6.99 17.93 15.15
C GLU A 284 6.24 17.69 16.47
N ALA A 285 5.47 16.61 16.57
CA ALA A 285 4.77 16.26 17.81
C ALA A 285 5.73 15.84 18.94
N ASP A 286 6.72 14.99 18.63
CA ASP A 286 7.74 14.55 19.59
C ASP A 286 8.60 15.73 20.09
N LEU A 287 8.97 16.65 19.20
CA LEU A 287 9.69 17.87 19.58
C LEU A 287 8.89 18.76 20.54
N ARG A 288 7.59 18.95 20.28
CA ARG A 288 6.69 19.71 21.16
C ARG A 288 6.57 19.05 22.54
N GLU A 289 6.40 17.73 22.57
CA GLU A 289 6.30 16.99 23.82
C GLU A 289 7.57 17.12 24.67
N ARG A 290 8.76 17.03 24.06
CA ARG A 290 10.04 17.25 24.76
C ARG A 290 10.19 18.68 25.26
N GLN A 291 9.77 19.68 24.48
CA GLN A 291 9.78 21.08 24.91
C GLN A 291 8.87 21.31 26.12
N ASP A 292 7.66 20.75 26.11
CA ASP A 292 6.73 20.84 27.23
C ASP A 292 7.28 20.15 28.49
N GLN A 293 7.96 19.01 28.34
CA GLN A 293 8.63 18.33 29.45
C GLN A 293 9.77 19.17 30.04
N LEU A 294 10.64 19.75 29.21
CA LEU A 294 11.72 20.63 29.67
C LEU A 294 11.19 21.89 30.36
N ALA A 295 10.15 22.52 29.80
CA ALA A 295 9.50 23.67 30.42
C ALA A 295 8.91 23.31 31.79
N ARG A 296 8.34 22.11 31.93
CA ARG A 296 7.84 21.60 33.20
C ARG A 296 8.96 21.36 34.22
N TYR A 297 10.08 20.78 33.81
CA TYR A 297 11.24 20.58 34.69
C TYR A 297 11.89 21.89 35.12
N SER A 298 12.03 22.86 34.21
CA SER A 298 12.55 24.20 34.54
C SER A 298 11.67 24.88 35.60
N ARG A 299 10.34 24.85 35.45
CA ARG A 299 9.42 25.39 36.45
C ARG A 299 9.56 24.70 37.81
N LEU A 300 9.70 23.38 37.83
CA LEU A 300 9.90 22.63 39.08
C LEU A 300 11.25 22.96 39.75
N SER A 301 12.32 23.14 38.96
CA SER A 301 13.63 23.54 39.47
C SER A 301 13.60 24.94 40.10
N THR A 302 13.00 25.92 39.41
CA THR A 302 12.87 27.29 39.94
C THR A 302 12.02 27.33 41.21
N VAL A 303 10.92 26.56 41.27
CA VAL A 303 10.13 26.42 42.50
C VAL A 303 10.94 25.74 43.61
N GLY A 304 11.75 24.74 43.28
CA GLY A 304 12.65 24.07 44.23
C GLY A 304 13.71 25.00 44.80
N GLU A 305 14.35 25.82 43.97
CA GLU A 305 15.31 26.85 44.41
C GLU A 305 14.66 27.91 45.30
N MET A 306 13.46 28.40 44.92
CA MET A 306 12.70 29.34 45.74
C MET A 306 12.26 28.73 47.08
N ALA A 307 11.83 27.46 47.08
CA ALA A 307 11.45 26.76 48.31
C ALA A 307 12.66 26.53 49.23
N ALA A 308 13.83 26.22 48.67
CA ALA A 308 15.08 26.09 49.43
C ALA A 308 15.52 27.44 50.02
N ALA A 309 15.42 28.53 49.26
CA ALA A 309 15.70 29.88 49.74
C ALA A 309 14.74 30.29 50.87
N LEU A 310 13.43 30.05 50.70
CA LEU A 310 12.42 30.30 51.72
C LEU A 310 12.65 29.47 52.99
N ALA A 311 13.00 28.19 52.84
CA ALA A 311 13.31 27.33 53.98
C ALA A 311 14.55 27.85 54.75
N HIS A 312 15.56 28.35 54.02
CA HIS A 312 16.75 28.92 54.63
C HIS A 312 16.45 30.21 55.39
N GLU A 313 15.66 31.13 54.80
CA GLU A 313 15.26 32.37 55.45
C GLU A 313 14.33 32.15 56.65
N LEU A 314 13.45 31.15 56.61
CA LEU A 314 12.58 30.82 57.76
C LEU A 314 13.36 30.20 58.92
N ASN A 315 14.45 29.47 58.64
CA ASN A 315 15.22 28.81 59.69
C ASN A 315 16.11 29.80 60.47
N GLN A 316 16.48 30.94 59.86
CA GLN A 316 17.27 32.01 60.51
C GLN A 316 16.61 32.63 61.75
N PRO A 317 15.34 33.11 61.72
CA PRO A 317 14.70 33.67 62.90
C PRO A 317 14.36 32.59 63.94
N LEU A 318 14.01 31.37 63.52
CA LEU A 318 13.70 30.26 64.43
C LEU A 318 14.91 29.85 65.29
N SER A 319 16.11 29.82 64.68
CA SER A 319 17.34 29.53 65.42
C SER A 319 17.77 30.70 66.32
N ALA A 320 17.46 31.94 65.95
CA ALA A 320 17.69 33.12 66.80
C ALA A 320 16.76 33.19 68.03
N THR A 321 15.57 32.59 67.96
CA THR A 321 14.64 32.52 69.12
C THR A 321 14.89 31.36 70.08
N LEU A 322 15.77 30.41 69.72
CA LEU A 322 16.07 29.21 70.51
C LEU A 322 17.41 29.30 71.28
N THR A 323 18.12 30.42 71.18
CA THR A 323 19.30 30.78 72.00
C THR A 323 18.94 31.87 72.99
#